data_AF-A0AAJ1AHS4-F1
#
_entry.id   AF-A0AAJ1AHS4-F1
#
_cell.length_a   1.000
_cell.length_b   1.000
_cell.length_c   1.000
_cell.angle_alpha   90.00
_cell.angle_beta   90.00
_cell.angle_gamma   90.00
#
_symmetry.space_group_name_H-M   'P 1'
#
loop_
_entity.id
_entity.type
_entity.pdbx_description
1 polymer ?
#
loop_
_entity_poly.entity_id
_entity_poly.type
_entity_poly.pdbx_seq_one_letter_code
_entity_poly.pdbx_strand_id
1 'polypeptide(L)'
;KIVSPEAIPSLVDYPWPGNVRELANTIERLLILSSGDVIGLEDLPPNIRFPSGLTGGPSSLQEMERLHLIRMLDHTGGKKMQAARLLGIDLKTLNSKIKRYNIPL
;
A
#
# COMPACT_ATOMS: atom_id res chain seq x y z
N LYS A 1 17.27 18.68 7.65
CA LYS A 1 16.24 18.43 8.68
C LYS A 1 16.57 17.16 9.46
N ILE A 2 16.30 17.14 10.75
CA ILE A 2 16.52 16.04 11.68
C ILE A 2 15.16 15.42 11.98
N VAL A 3 15.05 14.10 11.91
CA VAL A 3 13.82 13.41 12.35
C VAL A 3 13.89 13.26 13.87
N SER A 4 12.85 13.71 14.56
CA SER A 4 12.74 13.56 16.00
C SER A 4 12.75 12.08 16.41
N PRO A 5 13.40 11.70 17.52
CA PRO A 5 13.41 10.32 18.00
C PRO A 5 12.01 9.71 18.17
N GLU A 6 11.02 10.53 18.48
CA GLU A 6 9.62 10.13 18.67
C GLU A 6 8.92 9.79 17.34
N ALA A 7 9.34 10.39 16.23
CA ALA A 7 8.80 10.14 14.90
C ALA A 7 9.41 8.90 14.22
N ILE A 8 10.62 8.48 14.62
CA ILE A 8 11.33 7.34 14.02
C ILE A 8 10.53 6.03 14.13
N PRO A 9 9.99 5.64 15.31
CA PRO A 9 9.21 4.41 15.43
C PRO A 9 8.04 4.34 14.44
N SER A 10 7.29 5.43 14.29
CA SER A 10 6.17 5.50 13.33
C SER A 10 6.62 5.29 11.88
N LEU A 11 7.77 5.82 11.49
CA LEU A 11 8.32 5.62 10.14
C LEU A 11 8.88 4.21 9.91
N VAL A 12 9.41 3.58 10.97
CA VAL A 12 9.99 2.22 10.92
C VAL A 12 8.89 1.16 10.92
N ASP A 13 7.86 1.33 11.75
CA ASP A 13 6.77 0.36 11.91
C ASP A 13 5.75 0.44 10.76
N TYR A 14 5.73 1.54 10.00
CA TYR A 14 4.86 1.67 8.85
C TYR A 14 5.30 0.71 7.72
N PRO A 15 4.41 -0.13 7.16
CA PRO A 15 4.79 -1.19 6.24
C PRO A 15 5.18 -0.70 4.83
N TRP A 16 5.05 0.59 4.53
CA TRP A 16 5.34 1.19 3.21
C TRP A 16 4.73 0.38 2.04
N PRO A 17 3.39 0.21 1.98
CA PRO A 17 2.73 -0.60 0.96
C PRO A 17 2.98 -0.14 -0.49
N GLY A 18 3.33 1.13 -0.70
CA GLY A 18 3.80 1.69 -1.97
C GLY A 18 5.31 1.53 -2.21
N ASN A 19 5.97 0.68 -1.44
CA ASN A 19 7.41 0.40 -1.42
C ASN A 19 8.26 1.64 -1.10
N VAL A 20 9.56 1.56 -1.41
CA VAL A 20 10.55 2.64 -1.21
C VAL A 20 10.15 3.96 -1.91
N ARG A 21 9.32 3.90 -2.96
CA ARG A 21 8.77 5.11 -3.61
C ARG A 21 7.82 5.89 -2.71
N GLU A 22 6.98 5.20 -1.94
CA GLU A 22 6.08 5.86 -0.98
C GLU A 22 6.88 6.49 0.17
N LEU A 23 7.94 5.81 0.64
CA LEU A 23 8.87 6.39 1.60
C LEU A 23 9.51 7.66 1.03
N ALA A 24 10.08 7.61 -0.17
CA ALA A 24 10.71 8.75 -0.82
C ALA A 24 9.73 9.94 -0.95
N ASN A 25 8.53 9.70 -1.48
CA ASN A 25 7.51 10.75 -1.65
C ASN A 25 7.09 11.34 -0.31
N THR A 26 6.96 10.50 0.73
CA THR A 26 6.63 10.95 2.08
C THR A 26 7.73 11.83 2.65
N ILE A 27 9.00 11.42 2.53
CA ILE A 27 10.16 12.19 3.01
C ILE A 27 10.29 13.51 2.25
N GLU A 28 10.13 13.52 0.92
CA GLU A 28 10.13 14.75 0.11
C GLU A 28 9.04 15.72 0.59
N ARG A 29 7.83 15.21 0.80
CA ARG A 29 6.70 16.00 1.31
C ARG A 29 6.99 16.56 2.70
N LEU A 30 7.56 15.76 3.60
CA LEU A 30 7.95 16.20 4.94
C LEU A 30 9.02 17.29 4.88
N LEU A 31 9.98 17.18 3.96
CA LEU A 31 11.02 18.19 3.77
C LEU A 31 10.42 19.54 3.36
N ILE A 32 9.39 19.52 2.51
CA ILE A 32 8.69 20.72 2.01
C ILE A 32 7.75 21.32 3.05
N LEU A 33 6.96 20.49 3.76
CA LEU A 33 5.84 20.95 4.60
C LEU A 33 6.20 21.21 6.06
N SER A 34 7.19 20.53 6.63
CA SER A 34 7.57 20.76 8.03
C SER A 34 8.16 22.16 8.18
N SER A 35 7.81 22.85 9.26
CA SER A 35 8.38 24.16 9.58
C SER A 35 9.59 23.97 10.49
N GLY A 36 10.73 24.57 10.14
CA GLY A 36 11.98 24.44 10.91
C GLY A 36 12.81 23.21 10.56
N ASP A 37 13.83 22.96 11.37
CA ASP A 37 14.86 21.94 11.10
C ASP A 37 14.53 20.55 11.63
N VAL A 38 13.48 20.39 12.44
CA VAL A 38 13.11 19.12 13.07
C VAL A 38 11.77 18.63 12.53
N ILE A 39 11.70 17.36 12.14
CA ILE A 39 10.47 16.67 11.74
C ILE A 39 9.93 15.95 12.97
N GLY A 40 8.84 16.47 13.52
CA GLY A 40 8.11 15.93 14.67
C GLY A 40 7.12 14.84 14.27
N LEU A 41 6.58 14.14 15.27
CA LEU A 41 5.49 13.17 15.07
C LEU A 41 4.23 13.81 14.46
N GLU A 42 4.04 15.11 14.69
CA GLU A 42 2.92 15.90 14.18
C GLU A 42 3.02 16.27 12.70
N ASP A 43 4.24 16.30 12.15
CA ASP A 43 4.47 16.51 10.72
C ASP A 43 4.14 15.24 9.91
N LEU A 44 4.14 14.07 10.56
CA LEU A 44 3.88 12.81 9.89
C LEU A 44 2.43 12.71 9.39
N PRO A 45 2.22 12.11 8.21
CA PRO A 45 0.90 11.77 7.72
C PRO A 45 0.08 10.97 8.76
N PRO A 46 -1.24 11.20 8.88
CA PRO A 46 -2.08 10.53 9.88
C PRO A 46 -2.01 9.00 9.87
N ASN A 47 -1.87 8.40 8.68
CA ASN A 47 -1.73 6.96 8.47
C ASN A 47 -0.39 6.38 8.97
N ILE A 48 0.61 7.24 9.19
CA ILE A 48 1.92 6.88 9.74
C ILE A 48 1.96 7.22 11.24
N ARG A 49 1.41 8.39 11.63
CA ARG A 49 1.33 8.87 13.02
C ARG A 49 0.51 7.96 13.93
N PHE A 50 -0.62 7.46 13.42
CA PHE A 50 -1.49 6.55 14.16
C PHE A 50 -1.52 5.21 13.44
N PRO A 51 -0.68 4.23 13.84
CA PRO A 51 -0.82 2.84 13.42
C PRO A 51 -2.03 2.21 14.12
N SER A 52 -3.18 2.89 14.07
CA SER A 52 -4.46 2.29 14.41
C SER A 52 -4.74 1.27 13.32
N GLY A 53 -4.70 -0.02 13.69
CA GLY A 53 -4.99 -1.10 12.77
C GLY A 53 -6.22 -0.80 11.91
N LEU A 54 -6.10 -1.10 10.61
CA LEU A 54 -7.18 -1.16 9.62
C LEU A 54 -7.61 0.12 8.87
N THR A 55 -6.82 1.20 8.80
CA THR A 55 -7.11 2.32 7.87
C THR A 55 -6.03 2.59 6.83
N GLY A 56 -5.36 1.52 6.36
CA GLY A 56 -4.61 1.55 5.11
C GLY A 56 -5.50 1.08 3.97
N GLY A 57 -6.32 1.98 3.42
CA GLY A 57 -6.87 1.76 2.08
C GLY A 57 -5.73 1.49 1.10
N PRO A 58 -5.97 0.84 -0.05
CA PRO A 58 -4.86 0.39 -0.88
C PRO A 58 -4.07 1.61 -1.37
N SER A 59 -2.78 1.67 -1.00
CA SER A 59 -1.92 2.85 -1.20
C SER A 59 -1.56 3.12 -2.66
N SER A 60 -1.89 2.19 -3.55
CA SER A 60 -1.68 2.30 -4.98
C SER A 60 -2.81 1.62 -5.74
N LEU A 61 -3.02 2.03 -7.00
CA LEU A 61 -3.92 1.34 -7.92
C LEU A 61 -3.53 -0.13 -8.11
N GLN A 62 -2.22 -0.45 -7.99
CA GLN A 62 -1.72 -1.82 -8.06
C GLN A 62 -2.16 -2.65 -6.85
N GLU A 63 -2.15 -2.06 -5.66
CA GLU A 63 -2.64 -2.74 -4.45
C GLU A 63 -4.18 -2.85 -4.44
N MET A 64 -4.88 -1.81 -4.92
CA MET A 64 -6.33 -1.90 -5.16
C MET A 64 -6.65 -3.07 -6.08
N GLU A 65 -5.92 -3.17 -7.20
CA GLU A 65 -6.10 -4.24 -8.18
C GLU A 65 -5.77 -5.60 -7.57
N ARG A 66 -4.65 -5.73 -6.86
CA ARG A 66 -4.25 -6.98 -6.18
C ARG A 66 -5.32 -7.44 -5.19
N LEU A 67 -5.80 -6.56 -4.32
CA LEU A 67 -6.86 -6.87 -3.34
C LEU A 67 -8.19 -7.20 -4.01
N HIS A 68 -8.49 -6.57 -5.14
CA HIS A 68 -9.68 -6.90 -5.92
C HIS A 68 -9.57 -8.30 -6.55
N LEU A 69 -8.40 -8.63 -7.13
CA LEU A 69 -8.14 -9.97 -7.68
C LEU A 69 -8.26 -11.08 -6.63
N ILE A 70 -7.70 -10.86 -5.44
CA ILE A 70 -7.80 -11.80 -4.31
C ILE A 70 -9.26 -12.02 -3.93
N ARG A 71 -10.03 -10.94 -3.74
CA ARG A 71 -11.46 -11.03 -3.40
C ARG A 71 -12.27 -11.78 -4.46
N MET A 72 -11.97 -11.56 -5.74
CA MET A 72 -12.66 -12.26 -6.83
C MET A 72 -12.30 -13.75 -6.91
N LEU A 73 -11.04 -14.11 -6.63
CA LEU A 73 -10.62 -15.51 -6.56
C LEU A 73 -11.26 -16.22 -5.37
N ASP A 74 -11.31 -15.57 -4.21
CA ASP A 74 -11.94 -16.11 -3.00
C ASP A 74 -13.45 -16.30 -3.19
N HIS A 75 -14.14 -15.28 -3.71
CA HIS A 75 -15.57 -15.33 -4.02
C HIS A 75 -15.95 -16.45 -5.01
N THR A 76 -15.02 -16.83 -5.90
CA THR A 76 -15.23 -17.90 -6.89
C THR A 76 -14.66 -19.25 -6.43
N GLY A 77 -14.14 -19.35 -5.20
CA GLY A 77 -13.51 -20.56 -4.67
C GLY A 77 -12.30 -21.02 -5.48
N GLY A 78 -11.48 -20.08 -5.95
CA GLY A 78 -10.27 -20.36 -6.74
C GLY A 78 -10.53 -20.69 -8.22
N LYS A 79 -11.77 -20.61 -8.71
CA LYS A 79 -12.12 -20.89 -10.11
C LYS A 79 -11.68 -19.74 -11.02
N LYS A 80 -10.41 -19.76 -11.42
CA LYS A 80 -9.75 -18.73 -12.25
C LYS A 80 -10.55 -18.31 -13.50
N MET A 81 -11.20 -19.26 -14.20
CA MET A 81 -12.01 -18.94 -15.38
C MET A 81 -13.27 -18.14 -15.02
N GLN A 82 -13.89 -18.42 -13.88
CA GLN A 82 -15.05 -17.66 -13.40
C GLN A 82 -14.63 -16.29 -12.86
N ALA A 83 -13.52 -16.21 -12.12
CA ALA A 83 -12.95 -14.95 -11.67
C ALA A 83 -12.62 -14.02 -12.87
N ALA A 84 -12.00 -14.57 -13.93
CA ALA A 84 -11.68 -13.82 -15.14
C ALA A 84 -12.93 -13.24 -15.83
N ARG A 85 -14.01 -14.05 -15.94
CA ARG A 85 -15.29 -13.60 -16.50
C ARG A 85 -15.92 -12.48 -15.68
N LEU A 86 -15.94 -12.60 -14.35
CA LEU A 86 -16.50 -11.57 -13.47
C LEU A 86 -15.68 -10.27 -13.50
N LEU A 87 -14.37 -10.39 -13.69
CA LEU A 87 -13.46 -9.25 -13.86
C LEU A 87 -13.50 -8.64 -15.28
N GLY A 88 -14.20 -9.28 -16.23
CA GLY A 88 -14.25 -8.82 -17.63
C GLY A 88 -12.91 -8.91 -18.37
N ILE A 89 -12.02 -9.82 -17.96
CA ILE A 89 -10.69 -10.00 -18.57
C ILE A 89 -10.48 -11.43 -19.04
N ASP A 90 -9.54 -11.62 -19.97
CA ASP A 90 -9.12 -12.94 -20.40
C ASP A 90 -8.36 -13.70 -19.31
N LEU A 91 -8.47 -15.03 -19.33
CA LEU A 91 -7.74 -15.92 -18.43
C LEU A 91 -6.22 -15.72 -18.49
N LYS A 92 -5.68 -15.39 -19.67
CA LYS A 92 -4.26 -15.08 -19.87
C LYS A 92 -3.86 -13.82 -19.09
N THR A 93 -4.68 -12.77 -19.13
CA THR A 93 -4.47 -11.52 -18.40
C THR A 93 -4.56 -11.74 -16.91
N LEU A 94 -5.54 -12.51 -16.43
CA LEU A 94 -5.66 -12.87 -15.03
C LEU A 94 -4.42 -13.64 -14.54
N ASN A 95 -3.96 -14.65 -15.28
CA ASN A 95 -2.77 -15.42 -14.92
C ASN A 95 -1.49 -14.56 -14.88
N SER A 96 -1.33 -13.65 -15.83
CA SER A 96 -0.22 -12.69 -15.81
C SER A 96 -0.26 -11.79 -14.58
N LYS A 97 -1.45 -11.31 -14.19
CA LYS A 97 -1.64 -10.50 -12.98
C LYS A 97 -1.39 -11.29 -11.69
N ILE A 98 -1.87 -12.53 -11.58
CA ILE A 98 -1.61 -13.42 -10.45
C ILE A 98 -0.10 -13.61 -10.24
N LYS A 99 0.65 -13.89 -11.32
CA LYS A 99 2.11 -14.02 -11.26
C LYS A 99 2.79 -12.70 -10.88
N ARG A 100 2.38 -11.59 -11.50
CA ARG A 100 2.95 -10.26 -11.25
C ARG A 100 2.77 -9.81 -9.80
N TYR A 101 1.62 -10.11 -9.20
CA TYR A 101 1.28 -9.71 -7.84
C TYR A 101 1.54 -10.78 -6.78
N ASN A 102 2.15 -11.90 -7.18
CA ASN A 102 2.48 -13.05 -6.34
C ASN A 102 1.30 -13.45 -5.42
N ILE A 103 0.12 -13.58 -6.02
CA ILE A 103 -1.11 -13.89 -5.27
C ILE A 103 -1.05 -15.36 -4.83
N PRO A 104 -1.16 -15.65 -3.52
CA PRO A 104 -1.25 -17.03 -3.04
C PRO A 104 -2.58 -17.64 -3.53
N LEU A 105 -2.49 -18.80 -4.15
CA LEU A 105 -3.63 -19.59 -4.63
C LEU A 105 -3.93 -20.73 -3.66
#